data_AF-A0A8C4QZT3-F1
#
_entry.id   AF-A0A8C4QZT3-F1
#
_cell.length_a   1.000
_cell.length_b   1.000
_cell.length_c   1.000
_cell.angle_alpha   90.00
_cell.angle_beta   90.00
_cell.angle_gamma   90.00
#
_symmetry.space_group_name_H-M   'P 1'
#
loop_
_entity.id
_entity.type
_entity.pdbx_description
1 polymer ?
#
loop_
_entity_poly.entity_id
_entity_poly.type
_entity_poly.pdbx_seq_one_letter_code
_entity_poly.pdbx_strand_id
1 'polypeptide(L)' 'MLSEMLSGVVEVVGRVSHRNNLQCQSYTQFPEDRANFDLSLYNDGLKILQDFPQHYMTELHDF' A
#
# COMPACT_ATOMS: atom_id res chain seq x y z
N MET A 1 -7.32 21.93 10.19
CA MET A 1 -6.27 21.04 10.73
C MET A 1 -5.04 21.22 9.86
N LEU A 2 -3.86 21.40 10.45
CA LEU A 2 -2.62 21.33 9.70
C LEU A 2 -2.52 19.88 9.17
N SER A 3 -2.54 19.68 7.86
CA SER A 3 -2.17 18.39 7.29
C SER A 3 -0.74 18.14 7.72
N GLU A 4 -0.53 17.10 8.52
CA GLU A 4 0.80 16.70 8.98
C GLU A 4 1.74 16.52 7.78
N MET A 5 3.00 16.92 7.95
CA MET A 5 4.00 16.73 6.89
C MET A 5 4.38 15.25 6.85
N LEU A 6 4.09 14.60 5.73
CA LEU A 6 4.48 13.20 5.51
C LEU A 6 5.94 13.12 5.03
N SER A 7 6.64 12.09 5.50
CA SER A 7 7.99 11.73 5.04
C SER A 7 8.14 10.21 4.88
N GLY A 8 9.23 9.79 4.24
CA GLY A 8 9.59 8.38 4.16
C GLY A 8 8.60 7.51 3.39
N VAL A 9 8.34 6.31 3.91
CA VAL A 9 7.42 5.34 3.31
C VAL A 9 6.04 5.49 3.94
N VAL A 10 5.02 5.59 3.09
CA VAL A 10 3.63 5.76 3.49
C VAL A 10 2.78 4.70 2.81
N GLU A 11 2.04 3.93 3.59
CA GLU A 11 0.97 3.07 3.09
C GLU A 11 -0.27 3.93 2.85
N VAL A 12 -0.82 3.88 1.64
CA VAL A 12 -2.02 4.65 1.26
C VAL A 12 -3.12 3.67 0.88
N VAL A 13 -4.27 3.78 1.56
CA VAL A 13 -5.47 2.99 1.26
C VAL A 13 -6.49 3.91 0.60
N GLY A 14 -7.08 3.47 -0.51
CA GLY A 14 -8.00 4.28 -1.26
C GLY A 14 -8.58 3.60 -2.49
N ARG A 15 -9.29 4.38 -3.29
CA ARG A 15 -9.93 3.91 -4.52
C ARG A 15 -9.18 4.40 -5.74
N VAL A 16 -8.87 3.50 -6.68
CA VAL A 16 -8.33 3.89 -7.98
C VAL A 16 -9.43 4.59 -8.78
N SER A 17 -9.15 5.82 -9.22
CA SER A 17 -10.05 6.60 -10.06
C SER A 17 -9.93 6.20 -11.53
N HIS A 18 -10.92 6.61 -12.34
CA HIS A 18 -10.92 6.38 -13.79
C HIS A 18 -9.77 7.10 -14.55
N ARG A 19 -8.98 7.93 -13.86
CA ARG A 19 -7.78 8.62 -14.40
C ARG A 19 -6.48 7.96 -13.93
N ASN A 20 -6.54 6.75 -13.37
CA ASN A 20 -5.39 6.03 -12.80
C ASN A 20 -4.70 6.77 -11.64
N ASN A 21 -5.41 7.68 -10.95
CA ASN A 21 -4.97 8.27 -9.68
C ASN A 21 -5.60 7.53 -8.50
N LEU A 22 -4.88 7.42 -7.39
CA LEU A 22 -5.41 6.88 -6.14
C LEU A 22 -6.10 7.99 -5.34
N GLN A 23 -7.41 7.89 -5.15
CA GLN A 23 -8.15 8.74 -4.23
C GLN A 23 -7.95 8.20 -2.81
N CYS A 24 -7.06 8.86 -2.06
CA CYS A 24 -6.71 8.51 -0.68
C CYS A 24 -7.94 8.59 0.25
N GLN A 25 -8.16 7.52 1.02
CA GLN A 25 -9.15 7.47 2.10
C GLN A 25 -8.48 7.48 3.47
N SER A 26 -7.36 6.77 3.61
CA SER A 26 -6.51 6.77 4.79
C SER A 26 -5.04 6.54 4.40
N TYR A 27 -4.14 6.90 5.31
CA TYR A 27 -2.71 6.66 5.15
C TYR A 27 -2.06 6.34 6.49
N THR A 28 -0.97 5.58 6.45
CA THR A 28 -0.12 5.23 7.60
C THR A 28 1.33 5.45 7.23
N GLN A 29 2.05 6.32 7.95
CA GLN A 29 3.50 6.47 7.76
C GLN A 29 4.23 5.34 8.50
N PHE A 30 5.15 4.68 7.83
CA PHE A 30 5.95 3.62 8.43
C PHE A 30 7.05 4.20 9.33
N PRO A 31 7.32 3.61 10.51
CA PRO A 31 8.34 4.12 11.41
C PRO A 31 9.74 4.08 10.79
N GLU A 32 10.43 5.21 10.78
CA GLU A 32 11.80 5.34 10.23
C GLU A 32 12.89 5.01 11.28
N ASP A 33 12.53 4.88 12.56
CA ASP A 33 13.46 4.79 13.70
C ASP A 33 13.99 3.37 13.97
N ARG A 34 13.39 2.33 13.39
CA ARG A 34 13.69 0.93 13.74
C ARG A 34 14.42 0.14 12.66
N ALA A 35 14.05 0.34 11.39
CA ALA A 35 14.70 -0.27 10.23
C ALA A 35 14.25 0.44 8.95
N ASN A 36 15.14 0.54 7.95
CA ASN A 36 14.75 0.99 6.62
C ASN A 36 13.78 -0.02 6.01
N PHE A 37 12.62 0.45 5.57
CA PHE A 37 11.66 -0.40 4.87
C PHE A 37 12.19 -0.73 3.47
N ASP A 38 12.37 -2.03 3.17
CA ASP A 38 12.83 -2.48 1.86
C ASP A 38 11.67 -2.52 0.86
N LEU A 39 11.52 -1.44 0.10
CA LEU A 39 10.49 -1.31 -0.94
C LEU A 39 10.65 -2.33 -2.07
N SER A 40 11.88 -2.75 -2.37
CA SER A 40 12.14 -3.73 -3.44
C SER A 40 11.63 -5.11 -3.02
N LEU A 41 11.97 -5.52 -1.80
CA LEU A 41 11.49 -6.79 -1.23
C LEU A 41 9.96 -6.79 -1.08
N TYR A 42 9.36 -5.68 -0.64
CA TYR A 42 7.91 -5.55 -0.56
C TYR A 42 7.24 -5.71 -1.93
N ASN A 43 7.77 -5.06 -2.98
CA ASN A 43 7.26 -5.18 -4.34
C ASN A 43 7.40 -6.60 -4.91
N ASP A 44 8.49 -7.31 -4.61
CA ASP A 44 8.64 -8.71 -4.99
C ASP A 44 7.64 -9.61 -4.27
N GLY A 45 7.35 -9.33 -2.99
CA GLY A 45 6.25 -9.95 -2.26
C GLY A 45 4.88 -9.75 -2.92
N LEU A 46 4.57 -8.53 -3.38
CA LEU A 46 3.31 -8.25 -4.09
C LEU A 46 3.17 -9.05 -5.39
N LYS A 47 4.26 -9.23 -6.15
CA LYS A 47 4.25 -10.08 -7.35
C LYS A 47 3.94 -11.53 -7.00
N ILE A 48 4.53 -12.06 -5.93
CA ILE A 48 4.24 -13.42 -5.44
C ILE A 48 2.76 -13.53 -5.04
N LEU A 49 2.20 -12.54 -4.34
CA LEU A 49 0.77 -12.54 -3.99
C LEU A 49 -0.13 -12.61 -5.23
N GLN A 50 0.25 -11.88 -6.29
CA GLN A 50 -0.47 -11.87 -7.56
C GLN A 50 -0.29 -13.19 -8.34
N ASP A 51 0.89 -13.80 -8.29
CA ASP A 51 1.19 -15.07 -8.97
C ASP A 51 0.52 -16.27 -8.28
N PHE A 52 0.23 -16.16 -6.97
CA PHE A 52 -0.33 -17.25 -6.16
C PHE A 52 -1.57 -16.83 -5.32
N PRO A 53 -2.65 -16.34 -5.95
CA PRO A 53 -3.82 -15.80 -5.25
C PRO A 53 -4.53 -16.83 -4.36
N GLN A 54 -4.40 -18.13 -4.64
CA GLN A 54 -4.97 -19.21 -3.83
C GLN A 54 -4.37 -19.32 -2.43
N HIS A 55 -3.17 -18.78 -2.21
CA HIS A 55 -2.49 -18.82 -0.91
C HIS A 55 -2.72 -17.57 -0.07
N TYR A 56 -3.26 -16.52 -0.69
CA TYR A 56 -3.59 -15.27 -0.03
C TYR A 56 -4.91 -14.75 -0.62
N MET A 57 -6.02 -15.25 -0.10
CA MET A 57 -7.34 -14.78 -0.50
C MET A 57 -7.50 -13.33 -0.04
N THR A 58 -7.43 -12.42 -1.00
CA THR A 58 -8.02 -11.09 -0.82
C THR A 58 -9.53 -11.27 -0.87
N GLU A 59 -10.26 -10.85 0.17
CA GLU A 59 -11.73 -10.82 0.20
C GLU A 59 -12.28 -9.75 -0.77
N LEU A 60 -11.92 -9.84 -2.05
CA LEU A 60 -12.37 -8.97 -3.14
C LEU A 60 -12.96 -9.82 -4.28
N HIS A 61 -13.74 -10.83 -3.94
CA HIS A 61 -14.79 -11.34 -4.81
C HIS A 61 -16.06 -10.58 -4.43
N ASP A 62 -16.29 -9.41 -5.04
CA ASP A 62 -17.61 -8.82 -5.34
C ASP A 62 -17.41 -7.37 -5.81
N PHE A 63 -17.02 -7.22 -7.08
CA PHE A 63 -17.26 -6.02 -7.88
C PHE A 63 -17.93 -6.42 -9.18
#